data_AF-A0AAW0LEY3-F1
#
_entry.id   AF-A0AAW0LEY3-F1
#
_cell.length_a   1.000
_cell.length_b   1.000
_cell.length_c   1.000
_cell.angle_alpha   90.00
_cell.angle_beta   90.00
_cell.angle_gamma   90.00
#
_symmetry.space_group_name_H-M   'P 1'
#
loop_
_entity.id
_entity.type
_entity.pdbx_description
1 polymer ?
#
loop_
_entity_poly.entity_id
_entity_poly.type
_entity_poly.pdbx_seq_one_letter_code
_entity_poly.pdbx_strand_id
1 'polypeptide(L)' 'MNIPITRKDLMIVNIGPHHLSMHCLLLLIVTLNGENVTDCEPILCYLHNGWEKIVENQTIIQYLPYIAHWII' A
#
# COMPACT_ATOMS: atom_id res chain seq x y z
N MET A 1 -34.38 -8.98 1.90
CA MET A 1 -34.33 -8.91 0.42
C MET A 1 -32.91 -9.28 0.02
N ASN A 2 -32.61 -10.57 -0.21
CA ASN A 2 -31.29 -10.96 -0.74
C ASN A 2 -31.34 -10.79 -2.26
N ILE A 3 -30.86 -9.65 -2.71
CA ILE A 3 -30.69 -9.33 -4.11
C ILE A 3 -29.60 -10.28 -4.62
N PRO A 4 -29.82 -11.07 -5.69
CA PRO A 4 -28.75 -11.88 -6.27
C PRO A 4 -27.67 -10.92 -6.76
N ILE A 5 -26.46 -11.01 -6.21
CA ILE A 5 -25.31 -10.22 -6.64
C ILE A 5 -24.99 -10.54 -8.10
N THR A 6 -25.59 -9.79 -9.02
CA THR A 6 -25.22 -9.84 -10.42
C THR A 6 -23.80 -9.30 -10.53
N ARG A 7 -22.93 -10.01 -11.24
CA ARG A 7 -21.53 -9.63 -11.49
C ARG A 7 -21.35 -8.23 -12.14
N LYS A 8 -22.45 -7.55 -12.48
CA LYS A 8 -22.54 -6.19 -13.00
C LYS A 8 -22.42 -5.10 -11.93
N ASP A 9 -22.60 -5.43 -10.64
CA ASP A 9 -22.62 -4.44 -9.55
C ASP A 9 -21.26 -4.29 -8.83
N LEU A 10 -20.26 -5.09 -9.23
CA LEU A 10 -18.90 -5.00 -8.71
C LEU A 10 -18.16 -3.85 -9.40
N MET A 11 -17.82 -2.82 -8.63
CA MET A 11 -17.02 -1.69 -9.08
C MET A 11 -15.56 -1.90 -8.69
N ILE A 12 -14.65 -1.87 -9.66
CA ILE A 12 -13.21 -1.86 -9.39
C ILE A 12 -12.76 -0.40 -9.35
N VAL A 13 -12.31 0.05 -8.18
CA VAL A 13 -11.83 1.41 -7.95
C VAL A 13 -10.35 1.37 -7.64
N ASN A 14 -9.57 2.11 -8.42
CA ASN A 14 -8.17 2.30 -8.17
C ASN A 14 -7.98 3.49 -7.21
N ILE A 15 -7.64 3.20 -5.95
CA ILE A 15 -7.31 4.23 -4.96
C ILE A 15 -5.83 4.52 -5.10
N GLY A 16 -5.54 5.61 -5.82
CA GLY A 16 -4.20 6.08 -6.18
C GLY A 16 -3.29 6.39 -4.98
N PRO A 17 -1.97 6.49 -5.22
CA PRO A 17 -0.92 6.54 -4.19
C PRO A 17 -0.85 7.87 -3.42
N HIS A 18 -1.70 8.84 -3.77
CA HIS A 18 -1.81 10.16 -3.14
C HIS A 18 -3.27 10.47 -2.78
N HIS A 19 -4.09 9.48 -2.44
CA HIS A 19 -5.29 9.79 -1.70
C HIS A 19 -4.87 10.04 -0.24
N LEU A 20 -4.99 11.30 0.21
CA LEU A 20 -4.54 11.79 1.52
C LEU A 20 -5.11 10.93 2.65
N SER A 21 -4.32 9.95 3.10
CA SER A 21 -4.42 9.24 4.40
C SER A 21 -3.52 7.98 4.46
N MET A 22 -2.89 7.56 3.36
CA MET A 22 -2.01 6.38 3.36
C MET A 22 -0.55 6.81 3.49
N HIS A 23 0.01 6.61 4.68
CA HIS A 23 1.33 7.13 5.10
C HIS A 23 2.53 6.45 4.42
N CYS A 24 2.30 5.69 3.35
CA CYS A 24 3.31 5.10 2.48
C CYS A 24 2.66 4.98 1.10
N LEU A 25 3.44 5.20 0.03
CA LEU A 25 3.03 5.15 -1.38
C LEU A 25 2.46 3.77 -1.76
N LEU A 26 1.21 3.55 -1.38
CA LEU A 26 0.46 2.32 -1.51
C LEU A 26 -0.64 2.56 -2.53
N LEU A 27 -0.70 1.72 -3.56
CA LEU A 27 -1.84 1.68 -4.47
C LEU A 27 -2.77 0.57 -4.00
N LEU A 28 -4.05 0.86 -3.80
CA LEU A 28 -5.03 -0.21 -3.58
C LEU A 28 -5.97 -0.29 -4.76
N ILE A 29 -6.04 -1.49 -5.32
CA ILE A 29 -7.12 -1.87 -6.24
C ILE A 29 -8.21 -2.48 -5.36
N VAL A 30 -9.31 -1.75 -5.19
CA VAL A 30 -10.43 -2.17 -4.33
C VAL A 30 -11.60 -2.59 -5.20
N THR A 31 -12.13 -3.78 -4.94
CA THR A 31 -13.39 -4.26 -5.52
C THR A 31 -14.53 -3.98 -4.54
N LEU A 32 -15.41 -3.06 -4.92
CA LEU A 32 -16.55 -2.61 -4.15
C LEU A 32 -17.84 -3.26 -4.66
N ASN A 33 -18.72 -3.61 -3.73
CA ASN A 33 -20.12 -3.95 -3.98
C ASN A 33 -20.97 -2.86 -3.33
N GLY A 34 -21.23 -1.77 -4.06
CA GLY A 34 -21.83 -0.56 -3.51
C GLY A 34 -20.95 0.06 -2.42
N GLU A 35 -21.44 0.11 -1.19
CA GLU A 35 -20.74 0.66 -0.02
C GLU A 35 -19.84 -0.35 0.71
N ASN A 36 -19.94 -1.64 0.34
CA ASN A 36 -19.18 -2.72 1.00
C ASN A 36 -17.94 -3.12 0.19
N VAL A 37 -16.80 -3.25 0.88
CA VAL A 37 -15.56 -3.76 0.31
C VAL A 37 -15.63 -5.29 0.22
N THR A 38 -15.48 -5.82 -0.99
CA THR A 38 -15.49 -7.28 -1.22
C THR A 38 -14.08 -7.85 -1.31
N ASP A 39 -13.15 -7.12 -1.93
CA ASP A 39 -11.76 -7.53 -2.08
C ASP A 39 -10.84 -6.30 -2.20
N CYS A 40 -9.60 -6.42 -1.71
CA CYS A 40 -8.58 -5.37 -1.76
C CYS A 40 -7.24 -5.99 -2.13
N GLU A 41 -6.68 -5.58 -3.26
CA GLU A 41 -5.32 -5.94 -3.67
C GLU A 41 -4.39 -4.74 -3.41
N PRO A 42 -3.55 -4.80 -2.35
CA PRO A 42 -2.56 -3.78 -2.08
C PRO A 42 -1.32 -3.99 -2.95
N ILE A 43 -1.02 -3.02 -3.81
CA ILE A 43 0.23 -2.94 -4.55
C ILE A 43 1.21 -2.08 -3.74
N LEU A 44 2.13 -2.79 -3.08
CA LEU A 44 3.22 -2.23 -2.29
C LEU A 44 4.42 -1.87 -3.19
N CYS A 45 5.38 -1.11 -2.63
CA CYS A 45 6.72 -0.88 -3.19
C CYS A 45 6.91 0.17 -4.30
N TYR A 46 6.06 1.20 -4.41
CA TYR A 46 6.35 2.33 -5.32
C TYR A 46 7.61 3.12 -4.94
N LEU A 47 8.05 3.04 -3.67
CA LEU A 47 9.25 3.72 -3.14
C LEU A 47 10.13 2.75 -2.35
N HIS A 48 10.43 1.59 -2.93
CA HIS A 48 11.45 0.73 -2.35
C HIS A 48 12.85 1.30 -2.65
N ASN A 49 13.40 2.03 -1.67
CA ASN A 49 14.69 2.72 -1.79
C ASN A 49 15.91 1.79 -1.69
N GLY A 50 15.71 0.46 -1.56
CA GLY A 50 16.81 -0.52 -1.49
C GLY A 50 17.74 -0.31 -0.30
N TRP A 51 17.20 0.14 0.84
CA TRP A 51 17.99 0.47 2.03
C TRP A 51 18.78 -0.71 2.57
N GLU A 52 18.26 -1.92 2.41
CA GLU A 52 18.96 -3.18 2.70
C GLU A 52 20.34 -3.20 2.04
N LYS A 53 20.44 -2.81 0.76
CA LYS A 53 21.70 -2.79 0.02
C LYS A 53 22.60 -1.60 0.37
N ILE A 54 22.00 -0.45 0.68
CA ILE A 54 22.73 0.76 1.03
C ILE A 54 23.46 0.58 2.37
N VAL A 55 22.82 -0.10 3.32
CA VAL A 55 23.37 -0.35 4.66
C VAL A 55 24.52 -1.37 4.66
N GLU A 56 24.56 -2.31 3.70
CA GLU A 56 25.67 -3.28 3.60
C GLU A 56 27.05 -2.62 3.47
N ASN A 57 27.12 -1.44 2.84
CA ASN A 57 28.39 -0.73 2.61
C ASN A 57 28.67 0.37 3.64
N GLN A 58 27.93 0.39 4.76
CA GLN A 58 28.05 1.43 5.78
C GLN A 58 28.62 0.91 7.10
N THR A 59 29.28 1.81 7.82
CA THR A 59 29.76 1.52 9.18
C THR A 59 28.60 1.55 10.18
N ILE A 60 28.75 0.86 11.31
CA ILE A 60 27.72 0.76 12.37
C ILE A 60 27.19 2.14 12.82
N ILE A 61 28.05 3.15 12.89
CA ILE A 61 27.65 4.51 13.27
C ILE A 61 26.80 5.18 12.19
N GLN A 62 27.09 4.91 10.92
CA GLN A 62 26.33 5.43 9.78
C GLN A 62 24.99 4.71 9.61
N TYR A 63 24.88 3.44 10.02
CA TYR A 63 23.65 2.67 9.98
C TYR A 63 22.59 3.14 10.98
N LEU A 64 23.01 3.67 12.14
CA LEU A 64 22.11 4.11 13.22
C LEU A 64 20.95 5.04 12.77
N PRO A 65 21.18 6.10 11.96
CA PRO A 65 20.09 6.93 11.44
C PRO A 65 19.16 6.20 10.47
N TYR A 66 19.63 5.15 9.78
CA TYR A 66 18.79 4.39 8.86
C TYR A 66 17.75 3.53 9.61
N ILE A 67 18.09 3.00 10.78
CA ILE A 67 17.11 2.29 11.63
C ILE A 67 16.06 3.27 12.19
N ALA A 68 16.50 4.42 12.69
CA ALA A 68 15.62 5.38 13.35
C ALA A 68 14.53 5.93 12.42
N HIS A 69 14.84 6.06 11.12
CA HIS A 69 13.88 6.49 10.09
C HIS A 69 12.84 5.39 9.75
N TRP A 70 13.14 4.12 9.99
CA TRP A 70 12.27 3.00 9.65
C TRP A 70 11.18 2.72 10.71
N ILE A 71 11.32 3.28 11.92
CA ILE A 71 10.44 3.03 13.08
C ILE A 71 9.34 4.12 13.25
N ILE A 72 9.29 5.11 12.36
CA ILE A 72 8.29 6.21 12.38
C ILE A 72 7.51 6.17 11.07
#